data_AF-A0A222P7X9-F1
#
_entry.id   AF-A0A222P7X9-F1
#
_cell.length_a   1.000
_cell.length_b   1.000
_cell.length_c   1.000
_cell.angle_alpha   90.00
_cell.angle_beta   90.00
_cell.angle_gamma   90.00
#
_symmetry.space_group_name_H-M   'P 1'
#
loop_
_entity.id
_entity.type
_entity.pdbx_description
1 polymer ?
#
loop_
_entity_poly.entity_id
_entity_poly.type
_entity_poly.pdbx_seq_one_letter_code
_entity_poly.pdbx_strand_id
1 'polypeptide(L)'
;MKRKFLLLLVLLLISSISVFAKGQSSSNLRSQKTYYYETDVSIIGVFDIEEHYYDATIRIGEVTYPYFLFLSSPIKVVPSRADDEMNLVETGVNKIQLAMDSNLINKLKSKKAYGKKIKVTGELYHSYNAHHFSEVLMSVKSVEVLD
;
A
#
# COMPACT_ATOMS: atom_id res chain seq x y z
N MET A 1 49.76 -10.68 15.01
CA MET A 1 48.66 -11.64 15.28
C MET A 1 47.30 -11.02 15.68
N LYS A 2 47.02 -9.72 15.48
CA LYS A 2 45.75 -9.09 15.95
C LYS A 2 44.73 -8.71 14.85
N ARG A 3 45.09 -8.77 13.56
CA ARG A 3 44.19 -8.35 12.45
C ARG A 3 43.17 -9.42 12.00
N LYS A 4 43.44 -10.72 12.24
CA LYS A 4 42.53 -11.80 11.84
C LYS A 4 41.30 -11.95 12.76
N PHE A 5 41.39 -11.51 14.01
CA PHE A 5 40.28 -11.58 14.97
C PHE A 5 39.21 -10.50 14.71
N LEU A 6 39.62 -9.32 14.23
CA LEU A 6 38.70 -8.20 13.94
C LEU A 6 37.78 -8.51 12.73
N LEU A 7 38.29 -9.19 11.70
CA LEU A 7 37.52 -9.60 10.51
C LEU A 7 36.44 -10.64 10.83
N LEU A 8 36.73 -11.59 11.73
CA LEU A 8 35.77 -12.61 12.17
C LEU A 8 34.61 -12.00 12.98
N LEU A 9 34.87 -10.98 13.80
CA LEU A 9 33.85 -10.28 14.57
C LEU A 9 32.88 -9.50 13.66
N VAL A 10 33.41 -8.83 12.62
CA VAL A 10 32.60 -8.06 11.65
C VAL A 10 31.71 -8.99 10.81
N LEU A 11 32.20 -10.14 10.37
CA LEU A 11 31.40 -11.13 9.64
C LEU A 11 30.27 -11.76 10.49
N LEU A 12 30.52 -12.01 11.79
CA LEU A 12 29.49 -12.47 12.73
C LEU A 12 28.42 -11.39 13.02
N LEU A 13 28.80 -10.11 13.02
CA LEU A 13 27.86 -8.99 13.14
C LEU A 13 26.99 -8.84 11.88
N ILE A 14 27.55 -9.01 10.68
CA ILE A 14 26.78 -8.91 9.42
C ILE A 14 25.79 -10.09 9.29
N SER A 15 26.18 -11.30 9.67
CA SER A 15 25.28 -12.47 9.60
C SER A 15 24.12 -12.35 10.59
N SER A 16 24.35 -11.84 11.80
CA SER A 16 23.30 -11.64 12.81
C SER A 16 22.30 -10.55 12.41
N ILE A 17 22.74 -9.46 11.77
CA ILE A 17 21.84 -8.42 11.22
C ILE A 17 20.92 -9.02 10.14
N SER A 18 21.46 -9.88 9.28
CA SER A 18 20.73 -10.49 8.17
C SER A 18 19.63 -11.45 8.65
N VAL A 19 19.92 -12.24 9.68
CA VAL A 19 18.96 -13.15 10.31
C VAL A 19 17.87 -12.37 11.07
N PHE A 20 18.22 -11.28 11.73
CA PHE A 20 17.26 -10.43 12.46
C PHE A 20 16.29 -9.70 11.51
N ALA A 21 16.78 -9.16 10.39
CA ALA A 21 15.95 -8.54 9.37
C ALA A 21 14.97 -9.53 8.72
N LYS A 22 15.41 -10.76 8.45
CA LYS A 22 14.55 -11.82 7.87
C LYS A 22 13.50 -12.34 8.88
N GLY A 23 13.83 -12.38 10.17
CA GLY A 23 12.89 -12.73 11.24
C GLY A 23 11.83 -11.64 11.50
N GLN A 24 12.20 -10.36 11.45
CA GLN A 24 11.22 -9.26 11.54
C GLN A 24 10.32 -9.18 10.31
N SER A 25 10.85 -9.36 9.10
CA SER A 25 10.06 -9.33 7.86
C SER A 25 9.00 -10.45 7.83
N SER A 26 9.39 -11.69 8.17
CA SER A 26 8.46 -12.82 8.19
C SER A 26 7.40 -12.75 9.31
N SER A 27 7.76 -12.24 10.50
CA SER A 27 6.80 -12.02 11.58
C SER A 27 5.83 -10.87 11.30
N ASN A 28 6.31 -9.77 10.69
CA ASN A 28 5.44 -8.67 10.25
C ASN A 28 4.42 -9.11 9.20
N LEU A 29 4.82 -9.95 8.23
CA LEU A 29 3.90 -10.50 7.23
C LEU A 29 2.82 -11.41 7.86
N ARG A 30 3.16 -12.10 8.96
CA ARG A 30 2.25 -13.05 9.62
C ARG A 30 1.25 -12.39 10.57
N SER A 31 1.52 -11.17 11.04
CA SER A 31 0.62 -10.37 11.89
C SER A 31 -0.18 -9.33 11.12
N GLN A 32 -0.09 -9.30 9.78
CA GLN A 32 -0.83 -8.33 8.98
C GLN A 32 -2.33 -8.47 9.17
N LYS A 33 -2.99 -7.31 9.34
CA LYS A 33 -4.44 -7.28 9.29
C LYS A 33 -4.89 -7.72 7.90
N THR A 34 -5.81 -8.68 7.87
CA THR A 34 -6.39 -9.21 6.64
C THR A 34 -7.71 -8.52 6.34
N TYR A 35 -7.87 -8.08 5.09
CA TYR A 35 -9.12 -7.60 4.52
C TYR A 35 -9.53 -8.46 3.33
N TYR A 36 -10.79 -8.34 2.93
CA TYR A 36 -11.35 -9.11 1.83
C TYR A 36 -11.76 -8.14 0.71
N TYR A 37 -11.49 -8.51 -0.55
CA TYR A 37 -12.03 -7.78 -1.70
C TYR A 37 -13.55 -7.81 -1.71
N GLU A 38 -14.19 -6.85 -2.36
CA GLU A 38 -15.66 -6.79 -2.49
C GLU A 38 -16.40 -6.68 -1.14
N THR A 39 -15.70 -6.23 -0.09
CA THR A 39 -16.29 -5.93 1.23
C THR A 39 -16.02 -4.50 1.64
N ASP A 40 -17.01 -3.89 2.31
CA ASP A 40 -16.84 -2.56 2.89
C ASP A 40 -15.91 -2.60 4.09
N VAL A 41 -14.83 -1.83 3.99
CA VAL A 41 -13.80 -1.74 5.02
C VAL A 41 -13.48 -0.29 5.32
N SER A 42 -13.11 0.00 6.57
CA SER A 42 -12.52 1.28 6.96
C SER A 42 -11.04 1.12 7.23
N ILE A 43 -10.20 1.88 6.51
CA ILE A 43 -8.75 1.86 6.62
C ILE A 43 -8.24 3.26 6.94
N ILE A 44 -7.29 3.35 7.88
CA ILE A 44 -6.62 4.60 8.23
C ILE A 44 -5.23 4.60 7.58
N GLY A 45 -4.88 5.71 6.96
CA GLY A 45 -3.57 5.93 6.36
C GLY A 45 -3.33 7.41 6.08
N VAL A 46 -2.21 7.73 5.46
CA VAL A 46 -1.88 9.08 5.01
C VAL A 46 -2.40 9.28 3.60
N PHE A 47 -3.15 10.35 3.38
CA PHE A 47 -3.64 10.72 2.05
C PHE A 47 -2.62 11.53 1.29
N ASP A 48 -2.21 11.07 0.11
CA ASP A 48 -1.35 11.84 -0.78
C ASP A 48 -1.52 11.44 -2.25
N ILE A 49 -0.75 12.07 -3.13
CA ILE A 49 -0.64 11.75 -4.56
C ILE A 49 0.81 11.38 -4.90
N GLU A 50 0.98 10.56 -5.94
CA GLU A 50 2.29 10.34 -6.58
C GLU A 50 2.20 10.73 -8.05
N GLU A 51 3.30 11.22 -8.60
CA GLU A 51 3.45 11.39 -10.05
C GLU A 51 3.67 10.03 -10.70
N HIS A 52 2.87 9.70 -11.71
CA HIS A 52 3.01 8.48 -12.50
C HIS A 52 2.97 8.81 -14.00
N TYR A 53 3.78 8.09 -14.77
CA TYR A 53 3.79 8.15 -16.23
C TYR A 53 3.02 6.96 -16.78
N TYR A 54 2.19 7.18 -17.81
CA TYR A 54 1.60 6.05 -18.53
C TYR A 54 2.67 5.31 -19.34
N ASP A 55 2.73 3.99 -19.17
CA ASP A 55 3.64 3.14 -19.96
C ASP A 55 3.21 3.04 -21.44
N ALA A 56 4.22 2.83 -22.27
CA ALA A 56 4.32 3.01 -23.69
C ALA A 56 3.49 2.02 -24.52
N THR A 57 2.17 2.23 -24.57
CA THR A 57 1.34 1.79 -25.73
C THR A 57 0.10 2.66 -25.97
N ILE A 58 -0.36 3.45 -24.98
CA ILE A 58 -1.65 4.17 -25.05
C ILE A 58 -1.47 5.69 -25.08
N ARG A 59 -0.64 6.26 -24.18
CA ARG A 59 -0.48 7.72 -24.02
C ARG A 59 0.94 8.12 -23.58
N ILE A 60 1.90 7.92 -24.47
CA ILE A 60 3.33 8.17 -24.20
C ILE A 60 3.53 9.61 -23.71
N GLY A 61 4.14 9.77 -22.54
CA GLY A 61 4.53 11.05 -21.97
C GLY A 61 3.43 11.79 -21.21
N GLU A 62 2.21 11.25 -21.12
CA GLU A 62 1.19 11.81 -20.22
C GLU A 62 1.50 11.46 -18.77
N VAL A 63 1.43 12.49 -17.92
CA VAL A 63 1.59 12.39 -16.47
C VAL A 63 0.22 12.36 -15.81
N THR A 64 0.05 11.49 -14.82
CA THR A 64 -1.13 11.42 -13.96
C THR A 64 -0.74 11.50 -12.49
N TYR A 65 -1.69 11.91 -11.66
CA TYR A 65 -1.52 12.07 -10.21
C TYR A 65 -2.63 11.29 -9.49
N PRO A 66 -2.55 9.95 -9.44
CA PRO A 66 -3.54 9.14 -8.74
C PRO A 66 -3.51 9.46 -7.24
N TYR A 67 -4.68 9.38 -6.61
CA TYR A 67 -4.82 9.54 -5.18
C TYR A 67 -4.53 8.24 -4.45
N PHE A 68 -3.77 8.30 -3.37
CA PHE A 68 -3.37 7.12 -2.60
C PHE A 68 -3.65 7.28 -1.12
N LEU A 69 -3.84 6.13 -0.47
CA LEU A 69 -3.77 5.95 0.96
C LEU A 69 -2.52 5.14 1.31
N PHE A 70 -1.56 5.79 1.97
CA PHE A 70 -0.31 5.19 2.44
C PHE A 70 -0.49 4.62 3.84
N LEU A 71 -0.14 3.35 4.02
CA LEU A 71 -0.34 2.61 5.26
C LEU A 71 0.98 2.50 6.02
N SER A 72 0.99 2.91 7.29
CA SER A 72 2.16 2.73 8.17
C SER A 72 2.39 1.27 8.57
N SER A 73 1.35 0.43 8.46
CA SER A 73 1.39 -1.00 8.75
C SER A 73 0.82 -1.73 7.55
N PRO A 74 1.62 -2.56 6.86
CA PRO A 74 1.15 -3.28 5.69
C PRO A 74 0.00 -4.23 6.00
N ILE A 75 -0.89 -4.43 5.03
CA ILE A 75 -2.06 -5.30 5.14
C ILE A 75 -1.95 -6.47 4.17
N LYS A 76 -2.77 -7.48 4.43
CA LYS A 76 -3.07 -8.57 3.49
C LYS A 76 -4.47 -8.36 2.94
N VAL A 77 -4.66 -8.56 1.63
CA VAL A 77 -5.98 -8.56 1.00
C VAL A 77 -6.17 -9.88 0.27
N VAL A 78 -7.34 -10.50 0.48
CA VAL A 78 -7.66 -11.82 -0.08
C VAL A 78 -9.02 -11.80 -0.76
N PRO A 79 -9.29 -12.74 -1.67
CA PRO A 79 -10.61 -12.89 -2.27
C PRO A 79 -11.68 -13.16 -1.23
N SER A 80 -12.88 -12.62 -1.46
CA SER A 80 -14.07 -12.94 -0.65
C SER A 80 -14.61 -14.34 -0.94
N ARG A 81 -14.28 -14.89 -2.10
CA ARG A 81 -14.75 -16.21 -2.55
C ARG A 81 -13.59 -17.06 -3.05
N ALA A 82 -13.71 -18.37 -2.89
CA ALA A 82 -12.65 -19.31 -3.27
C ALA A 82 -12.52 -19.51 -4.79
N ASP A 83 -13.57 -19.19 -5.56
CA ASP A 83 -13.68 -19.33 -7.01
C ASP A 83 -13.37 -18.02 -7.77
N ASP A 84 -12.80 -17.02 -7.09
CA ASP A 84 -12.50 -15.72 -7.67
C ASP A 84 -11.13 -15.75 -8.38
N GLU A 85 -11.17 -15.77 -9.71
CA GLU A 85 -9.98 -15.78 -10.57
C GLU A 85 -9.39 -14.38 -10.81
N MET A 86 -10.17 -13.35 -10.50
CA MET A 86 -9.77 -11.97 -10.74
C MET A 86 -9.02 -11.46 -9.50
N ASN A 87 -9.64 -11.52 -8.33
CA ASN A 87 -8.98 -10.98 -7.15
C ASN A 87 -7.84 -11.91 -6.72
N LEU A 88 -6.59 -11.45 -6.77
CA LEU A 88 -5.43 -12.23 -6.33
C LEU A 88 -5.08 -11.91 -4.88
N VAL A 89 -4.44 -12.86 -4.17
CA VAL A 89 -3.97 -12.62 -2.81
C VAL A 89 -2.80 -11.64 -2.83
N GLU A 90 -2.96 -10.50 -2.17
CA GLU A 90 -1.91 -9.50 -2.00
C GLU A 90 -1.42 -9.45 -0.56
N THR A 91 -0.11 -9.42 -0.37
CA THR A 91 0.54 -9.36 0.95
C THR A 91 1.51 -8.20 1.02
N GLY A 92 1.69 -7.60 2.19
CA GLY A 92 2.60 -6.46 2.32
C GLY A 92 2.09 -5.18 1.64
N VAL A 93 0.78 -5.08 1.41
CA VAL A 93 0.15 -3.90 0.79
C VAL A 93 0.31 -2.71 1.74
N ASN A 94 1.08 -1.73 1.31
CA ASN A 94 1.33 -0.49 2.06
C ASN A 94 0.79 0.76 1.35
N LYS A 95 0.19 0.59 0.17
CA LYS A 95 -0.36 1.65 -0.66
C LYS A 95 -1.62 1.16 -1.34
N ILE A 96 -2.69 1.95 -1.27
CA ILE A 96 -3.98 1.68 -1.91
C ILE A 96 -4.35 2.87 -2.78
N GLN A 97 -4.60 2.66 -4.07
CA GLN A 97 -5.12 3.70 -4.96
C GLN A 97 -6.61 3.94 -4.67
N LEU A 98 -6.99 5.21 -4.57
CA LEU A 98 -8.34 5.64 -4.22
C LEU A 98 -9.09 6.09 -5.48
N ALA A 99 -10.13 5.34 -5.84
CA ALA A 99 -11.11 5.76 -6.83
C ALA A 99 -12.19 6.60 -6.11
N MET A 100 -12.24 7.90 -6.40
CA MET A 100 -13.12 8.87 -5.75
C MET A 100 -13.85 9.73 -6.77
N ASP A 101 -15.07 10.13 -6.42
CA ASP A 101 -15.78 11.18 -7.15
C ASP A 101 -15.25 12.60 -6.82
N SER A 102 -15.71 13.59 -7.59
CA SER A 102 -15.29 14.98 -7.42
C SER A 102 -15.71 15.58 -6.07
N ASN A 103 -16.79 15.12 -5.44
CA ASN A 103 -17.25 15.64 -4.15
C ASN A 103 -16.28 15.25 -3.03
N LEU A 104 -15.85 13.99 -3.00
CA LEU A 104 -14.86 13.49 -2.05
C LEU A 104 -13.50 14.18 -2.24
N ILE A 105 -13.06 14.33 -3.49
CA ILE A 105 -11.82 15.05 -3.83
C ILE A 105 -11.89 16.51 -3.34
N ASN A 106 -12.98 17.21 -3.63
CA ASN A 106 -13.15 18.60 -3.21
C ASN A 106 -13.19 18.74 -1.69
N LYS A 107 -13.82 17.79 -0.98
CA LYS A 107 -13.80 17.73 0.48
C LYS A 107 -12.38 17.64 1.03
N LEU A 108 -11.55 16.73 0.52
CA LEU A 108 -10.15 16.57 0.94
C LEU A 108 -9.29 17.79 0.62
N LYS A 109 -9.46 18.39 -0.57
CA LYS A 109 -8.76 19.62 -0.97
C LYS A 109 -9.12 20.80 -0.05
N SER A 110 -10.40 21.01 0.22
CA SER A 110 -10.85 22.11 1.11
C SER A 110 -10.30 22.01 2.52
N LYS A 111 -10.07 20.78 3.01
CA LYS A 111 -9.47 20.49 4.32
C LYS A 111 -7.94 20.45 4.31
N LYS A 112 -7.31 20.71 3.17
CA LYS A 112 -5.85 20.61 2.95
C LYS A 112 -5.32 19.25 3.45
N ALA A 113 -5.93 18.16 2.97
CA ALA A 113 -5.70 16.83 3.51
C ALA A 113 -4.43 16.11 3.01
N TYR A 114 -3.73 16.64 2.01
CA TYR A 114 -2.45 16.06 1.54
C TYR A 114 -1.45 15.95 2.71
N GLY A 115 -0.81 14.79 2.83
CA GLY A 115 0.10 14.45 3.92
C GLY A 115 -0.57 14.21 5.29
N LYS A 116 -1.90 14.32 5.40
CA LYS A 116 -2.64 14.08 6.65
C LYS A 116 -3.13 12.65 6.76
N LYS A 117 -3.29 12.20 8.00
CA LYS A 117 -4.01 10.95 8.27
C LYS A 117 -5.50 11.12 7.98
N ILE A 118 -6.06 10.17 7.26
CA ILE A 118 -7.49 10.09 6.99
C ILE A 118 -7.98 8.67 7.27
N LYS A 119 -9.26 8.54 7.60
CA LYS A 119 -10.00 7.29 7.53
C LYS A 119 -10.77 7.27 6.23
N VAL A 120 -10.57 6.22 5.43
CA VAL A 120 -11.29 5.97 4.18
C VAL A 120 -12.18 4.76 4.39
N THR A 121 -13.44 4.85 3.97
CA THR A 121 -14.36 3.70 3.93
C THR A 121 -14.78 3.44 2.50
N GLY A 122 -14.73 2.19 2.09
CA GLY A 122 -15.07 1.77 0.75
C GLY A 122 -14.80 0.29 0.53
N GLU A 123 -14.88 -0.11 -0.73
CA GLU A 123 -14.76 -1.49 -1.16
C GLU A 123 -13.43 -1.70 -1.87
N LEU A 124 -12.71 -2.77 -1.53
CA LEU A 124 -11.40 -3.09 -2.11
C LEU A 124 -11.53 -3.92 -3.39
N TYR A 125 -10.65 -3.66 -4.36
CA TYR A 125 -10.51 -4.44 -5.60
C TYR A 125 -9.05 -4.69 -5.94
N HIS A 126 -8.76 -5.81 -6.59
CA HIS A 126 -7.44 -6.06 -7.18
C HIS A 126 -7.25 -5.23 -8.47
N SER A 127 -6.00 -5.04 -8.88
CA SER A 127 -5.63 -4.28 -10.06
C SER A 127 -5.62 -5.14 -11.33
N TYR A 128 -6.28 -4.67 -12.40
CA TYR A 128 -6.45 -5.47 -13.63
C TYR A 128 -5.94 -4.83 -14.92
N ASN A 129 -5.54 -3.55 -14.90
CA ASN A 129 -5.19 -2.84 -16.12
C ASN A 129 -4.06 -1.82 -15.92
N ALA A 130 -3.53 -1.33 -17.04
CA ALA A 130 -2.42 -0.39 -17.09
C ALA A 130 -2.75 1.04 -16.59
N HIS A 131 -3.98 1.30 -16.14
CA HIS A 131 -4.39 2.58 -15.52
C HIS A 131 -4.39 2.52 -13.99
N HIS A 132 -3.97 1.40 -13.41
CA HIS A 132 -3.85 1.21 -11.98
C HIS A 132 -2.37 1.21 -11.58
N PHE A 133 -2.06 1.93 -10.50
CA PHE A 133 -0.69 2.23 -10.06
C PHE A 133 -0.38 1.62 -8.68
N SER A 134 -1.22 0.68 -8.23
CA SER A 134 -1.03 -0.18 -7.06
C SER A 134 -1.81 -1.48 -7.23
N GLU A 135 -1.35 -2.57 -6.62
CA GLU A 135 -2.02 -3.88 -6.66
C GLU A 135 -3.44 -3.88 -6.08
N VAL A 136 -3.70 -2.97 -5.13
CA VAL A 136 -5.01 -2.84 -4.46
C VAL A 136 -5.58 -1.45 -4.68
N LEU A 137 -6.85 -1.39 -5.06
CA LEU A 137 -7.63 -0.17 -5.20
C LEU A 137 -8.78 -0.15 -4.19
N MET A 138 -9.32 1.03 -3.93
CA MET A 138 -10.56 1.21 -3.17
C MET A 138 -11.54 2.08 -3.93
N SER A 139 -12.75 1.59 -4.17
CA SER A 139 -13.89 2.45 -4.51
C SER A 139 -14.39 3.12 -3.24
N VAL A 140 -14.15 4.43 -3.13
CA VAL A 140 -14.35 5.16 -1.88
C VAL A 140 -15.80 5.61 -1.72
N LYS A 141 -16.40 5.25 -0.58
CA LYS A 141 -17.74 5.68 -0.18
C LYS A 141 -17.71 6.89 0.75
N SER A 142 -16.69 6.99 1.62
CA SER A 142 -16.54 8.15 2.50
C SER A 142 -15.10 8.39 2.97
N VAL A 143 -14.82 9.64 3.33
CA VAL A 143 -13.54 10.09 3.89
C VAL A 143 -13.74 10.97 5.12
N GLU A 144 -12.88 10.79 6.10
CA GLU A 144 -12.79 11.56 7.33
C GLU A 144 -11.33 11.97 7.56
N VAL A 145 -11.06 13.28 7.68
CA VAL A 145 -9.72 13.79 8.01
C VAL A 145 -9.55 13.68 9.52
N LEU A 146 -8.48 13.02 9.95
CA LEU A 146 -8.15 12.83 11.36
C LEU A 146 -7.16 13.93 11.73
N ASP A 147 -7.64 14.94 12.46
CA ASP A 147 -6.84 16.07 12.95
C ASP A 147 -5.83 15.63 14.02
#